data_AF-A0A847J047-F1
#
_entry.id   AF-A0A847J047-F1
#
_cell.length_a   1.000
_cell.length_b   1.000
_cell.length_c   1.000
_cell.angle_alpha   90.00
_cell.angle_beta   90.00
_cell.angle_gamma   90.00
#
_symmetry.space_group_name_H-M   'P 1'
#
loop_
_entity.id
_entity.type
_entity.pdbx_description
1 polymer ?
#
loop_
_entity_poly.entity_id
_entity_poly.type
_entity_poly.pdbx_seq_one_letter_code
_entity_poly.pdbx_strand_id
1 'polypeptide(L)' 'MTNNYNFALIGAAGYIAPRHLKAIRDTGNRLVAALDPFDCVGIMDSYFPDCDFFTEPERFDRHLDKLRRRNSKGQVNY' A
#
# COMPACT_ATOMS: atom_id res chain seq x y z
N MET A 1 0.84 1.81 23.36
CA MET A 1 1.83 1.37 22.35
C MET A 1 1.04 1.04 21.09
N THR A 2 0.97 1.95 20.12
CA THR A 2 0.33 1.64 18.83
C THR A 2 1.34 0.89 17.98
N ASN A 3 1.07 -0.38 17.70
CA ASN A 3 1.89 -1.14 16.77
C ASN A 3 1.56 -0.62 15.36
N ASN A 4 2.49 0.10 14.74
CA ASN A 4 2.32 0.66 13.41
C ASN A 4 2.66 -0.42 12.37
N TYR A 5 1.64 -0.98 11.73
CA TYR A 5 1.81 -1.98 10.69
C TYR A 5 1.92 -1.35 9.31
N ASN A 6 2.68 -2.01 8.44
CA ASN A 6 2.79 -1.69 7.02
C ASN A 6 1.89 -2.62 6.22
N PHE A 7 1.00 -2.04 5.42
CA PHE A 7 0.09 -2.73 4.52
C PHE A 7 0.50 -2.56 3.06
N ALA A 8 0.10 -3.53 2.24
CA ALA A 8 -0.01 -3.35 0.81
C ALA A 8 -1.45 -3.62 0.36
N LEU A 9 -1.90 -2.93 -0.70
CA LEU A 9 -3.28 -3.01 -1.21
C LEU A 9 -3.29 -3.47 -2.66
N ILE A 10 -4.11 -4.46 -2.98
CA ILE A 10 -4.39 -4.88 -4.35
C ILE A 10 -5.83 -4.46 -4.68
N GLY A 11 -6.04 -3.91 -5.88
CA GLY A 11 -7.32 -3.34 -6.29
C GLY A 11 -7.50 -1.89 -5.84
N ALA A 12 -6.44 -1.08 -5.87
CA ALA A 12 -6.42 0.28 -5.34
C ALA A 12 -7.31 1.28 -6.12
N ALA A 13 -7.68 1.00 -7.37
CA ALA A 13 -8.62 1.80 -8.16
C ALA A 13 -10.07 1.28 -8.04
N GLY A 14 -10.29 0.21 -7.28
CA GLY A 14 -11.60 -0.39 -7.10
C GLY A 14 -12.56 0.47 -6.28
N TYR A 15 -13.85 0.26 -6.48
CA TYR A 15 -14.93 0.96 -5.75
C TYR A 15 -14.80 0.89 -4.21
N ILE A 16 -14.31 -0.24 -3.68
CA ILE A 16 -14.15 -0.45 -2.23
C ILE A 16 -12.84 0.11 -1.68
N ALA A 17 -11.85 0.40 -2.54
CA ALA A 17 -10.50 0.80 -2.13
C ALA A 17 -10.48 2.00 -1.17
N PRO A 18 -11.28 3.08 -1.36
CA PRO A 18 -11.29 4.22 -0.43
C PRO A 18 -11.64 3.85 1.01
N ARG A 19 -12.45 2.80 1.22
CA ARG A 19 -12.79 2.31 2.56
C ARG A 19 -11.59 1.63 3.23
N HIS A 20 -10.80 0.88 2.46
CA HIS A 20 -9.57 0.27 2.96
C HIS A 20 -8.50 1.33 3.24
N LEU A 21 -8.32 2.30 2.33
CA LEU A 21 -7.40 3.43 2.53
C LEU A 21 -7.73 4.19 3.82
N LYS A 22 -9.01 4.49 4.04
CA LYS A 22 -9.49 5.12 5.27
C LYS A 22 -9.23 4.26 6.50
N ALA A 23 -9.55 2.97 6.46
CA ALA A 23 -9.34 2.08 7.61
C ALA A 23 -7.86 2.00 8.02
N ILE A 24 -6.95 1.88 7.06
CA ILE A 24 -5.50 1.84 7.31
C ILE A 24 -5.05 3.16 7.95
N ARG A 25 -5.50 4.31 7.43
CA ARG A 25 -5.12 5.63 7.95
C ARG A 25 -5.69 5.87 9.35
N ASP A 26 -6.98 5.61 9.55
CA ASP A 26 -7.69 5.89 10.80
C ASP A 26 -7.21 4.97 11.94
N THR A 27 -6.62 3.81 11.62
CA THR A 27 -5.95 2.93 12.59
C THR A 27 -4.48 3.28 12.83
N GLY A 28 -3.97 4.34 12.21
CA GLY A 28 -2.60 4.82 12.39
C GLY A 28 -1.53 3.94 11.74
N ASN A 29 -1.92 3.15 10.73
CA ASN A 29 -1.02 2.28 9.97
C ASN A 29 -0.52 2.95 8.68
N ARG A 30 0.44 2.32 8.02
CA ARG A 30 1.02 2.81 6.76
C ARG A 30 0.61 1.92 5.59
N LEU A 31 0.34 2.52 4.44
CA LEU A 31 0.29 1.83 3.16
C LEU A 31 1.63 2.07 2.44
N VAL A 32 2.36 0.99 2.14
CA VAL A 32 3.70 1.09 1.53
C VAL A 32 3.68 0.81 0.03
N ALA A 33 2.75 -0.01 -0.44
CA ALA A 33 2.62 -0.34 -1.85
C ALA A 33 1.16 -0.59 -2.24
N ALA A 34 0.79 -0.22 -3.46
CA ALA A 34 -0.52 -0.44 -4.04
C ALA A 34 -0.41 -1.04 -5.46
N LEU A 35 -1.34 -1.92 -5.82
CA LEU A 35 -1.41 -2.57 -7.12
C LEU A 35 -2.82 -2.41 -7.71
N ASP A 36 -2.90 -1.93 -8.94
CA ASP A 36 -4.13 -1.99 -9.74
C ASP A 36 -3.79 -1.85 -11.23
N PRO A 37 -4.39 -2.64 -12.15
CA PRO A 37 -4.19 -2.43 -13.59
C PRO A 37 -4.62 -1.04 -14.08
N PHE A 38 -5.55 -0.37 -13.39
CA PHE A 38 -6.01 0.97 -13.70
C PHE A 38 -5.31 2.02 -12.82
N ASP A 39 -4.88 3.13 -13.42
CA ASP A 39 -4.14 4.22 -12.75
C ASP A 39 -5.06 5.33 -12.20
N CYS A 40 -6.37 5.13 -12.21
CA CYS A 40 -7.38 6.02 -11.64
C CYS A 40 -7.37 6.02 -10.10
N VAL A 41 -6.21 6.25 -9.48
CA VAL A 41 -5.96 6.13 -8.04
C VAL A 41 -5.73 7.47 -7.35
N GLY A 42 -6.13 8.60 -7.94
CA GLY A 42 -5.89 9.94 -7.38
C GLY A 42 -6.44 10.17 -5.96
N ILE A 43 -7.42 9.39 -5.52
CA ILE A 43 -7.89 9.41 -4.12
C ILE A 43 -6.80 8.96 -3.14
N MET A 44 -5.88 8.10 -3.56
CA MET A 44 -4.80 7.54 -2.74
C MET A 44 -3.88 8.63 -2.19
N ASP A 45 -3.60 9.67 -2.97
CA ASP A 45 -2.73 10.78 -2.55
C ASP A 45 -3.30 11.54 -1.33
N SER A 46 -4.62 11.54 -1.14
CA SER A 46 -5.27 12.15 0.03
C SER A 46 -5.13 11.32 1.32
N TYR A 47 -4.67 10.06 1.21
CA TYR A 47 -4.44 9.16 2.34
C TYR A 47 -2.96 8.83 2.54
N PHE A 48 -2.25 8.47 1.47
CA PHE A 48 -0.89 7.97 1.49
C PHE A 48 -0.10 8.48 0.27
N PRO A 49 0.36 9.76 0.29
CA PRO A 49 1.11 10.34 -0.83
C PRO A 49 2.49 9.69 -1.06
N ASP A 50 3.02 9.00 -0.06
CA ASP A 50 4.31 8.30 -0.13
C ASP A 50 4.19 6.81 -0.55
N CYS A 51 3.00 6.37 -0.97
CA CYS A 51 2.74 4.96 -1.34
C CYS A 51 3.25 4.67 -2.75
N ASP A 52 4.06 3.62 -2.91
CA ASP A 52 4.50 3.17 -4.24
C ASP A 52 3.34 2.47 -4.98
N PHE A 53 3.01 2.94 -6.20
CA PHE A 53 1.95 2.36 -7.02
C PHE A 53 2.49 1.55 -8.20
N PHE A 54 1.83 0.44 -8.50
CA PHE A 54 2.19 -0.47 -9.58
C PHE A 54 0.95 -0.88 -10.38
N THR A 55 1.12 -1.00 -11.70
CA THR A 55 0.13 -1.61 -12.60
C THR A 55 0.45 -3.06 -12.95
N GLU A 56 1.73 -3.42 -12.86
CA GLU A 56 2.26 -4.75 -13.16
C GLU A 56 2.49 -5.56 -11.87
N PRO A 57 1.81 -6.72 -11.68
CA PRO A 57 1.98 -7.57 -10.51
C PRO A 57 3.44 -8.00 -10.26
N GLU A 58 4.22 -8.23 -11.31
CA GLU A 58 5.61 -8.66 -11.23
C GLU A 58 6.55 -7.57 -10.70
N ARG A 59 6.19 -6.29 -10.89
CA ARG A 59 6.93 -5.17 -10.28
C ARG A 59 6.54 -5.01 -8.82
N PHE A 60 5.25 -5.15 -8.52
CA PHE A 60 4.74 -5.11 -7.16
C PHE A 60 5.37 -6.19 -6.28
N ASP A 61 5.34 -7.46 -6.70
CA ASP A 61 5.94 -8.58 -5.96
C ASP A 61 7.44 -8.36 -5.71
N ARG A 62 8.18 -7.96 -6.75
CA ARG A 62 9.60 -7.64 -6.65
C ARG A 62 9.89 -6.50 -5.68
N HIS A 63 9.01 -5.50 -5.61
CA HIS A 63 9.13 -4.40 -4.66
C HIS A 63 8.96 -4.89 -3.21
N LEU A 64 7.94 -5.70 -2.95
CA LEU A 64 7.71 -6.31 -1.64
C LEU A 64 8.89 -7.19 -1.18
N ASP A 65 9.43 -8.01 -2.09
CA ASP A 65 10.59 -8.85 -1.77
C ASP A 65 11.84 -8.02 -1.45
N LYS A 66 12.06 -6.90 -2.15
CA LYS A 66 13.14 -5.96 -1.81
C LYS A 66 12.96 -5.33 -0.44
N LEU A 67 11.74 -4.91 -0.09
CA LEU A 67 11.43 -4.34 1.24
C LEU A 67 11.72 -5.35 2.35
N ARG A 68 11.34 -6.61 2.13
CA ARG A 68 11.58 -7.73 3.05
C ARG A 68 13.08 -8.02 3.23
N ARG A 69 13.82 -8.18 2.13
CA ARG A 69 15.27 -8.54 2.19
C ARG A 69 16.14 -7.48 2.82
N ARG A 70 15.77 -6.20 2.69
CA ARG A 70 16.55 -5.09 3.24
C ARG A 70 16.38 -4.91 4.75
N ASN A 71 15.61 -5.76 5.45
CA ASN A 71 15.18 -5.52 6.84
C ASN A 71 14.74 -4.07 7.06
N SER A 72 14.11 -3.48 6.04
CA SER A 72 13.77 -2.07 6.03
C SER A 72 12.50 -1.85 6.84
N LYS A 73 12.35 -0.65 7.40
CA LYS A 73 11.14 -0.21 8.12
C LYS A 73 9.84 -0.30 7.29
N GLY A 74 9.93 -0.57 5.98
CA GLY A 74 8.80 -0.72 5.07
C GLY A 74 8.36 -2.15 4.80
N GLN A 75 8.91 -3.18 5.46
CA GLN A 75 8.43 -4.55 5.30
C GLN A 75 6.94 -4.65 5.63
N VAL A 76 6.14 -5.17 4.69
CA VAL A 76 4.70 -5.44 4.90
C VAL A 76 4.52 -6.48 5.98
N ASN A 77 3.60 -6.22 6.90
CA ASN A 77 3.24 -7.13 7.97
C ASN A 77 2.07 -8.00 7.51
N TYR A 78 2.29 -9.32 7.51
CA TYR A 78 1.29 -10.35 7.22
C TYR A 78 1.46 -11.51 8.21
#